data_AF-A0A7T4EHC2-F1
#
_entry.id   AF-A0A7T4EHC2-F1
#
_cell.length_a   1.000
_cell.length_b   1.000
_cell.length_c   1.000
_cell.angle_alpha   90.00
_cell.angle_beta   90.00
_cell.angle_gamma   90.00
#
_symmetry.space_group_name_H-M   'P 1'
#
loop_
_entity.id
_entity.type
_entity.pdbx_description
1 polymer ?
#
loop_
_entity_poly.entity_id
_entity_poly.type
_entity_poly.pdbx_seq_one_letter_code
_entity_poly.pdbx_strand_id
1 'polypeptide(L)'
;MIEEALLTRAHALDTRPIVRTRGRQVFVTTPFDVLACRTSLVDIPQLTATVSSLLDAPSTSTPPNDAALLWPGALPPEKGFELRDMIPVGDALNLAEAIRENIRGLSKVPAQLLDQESLKVSGHGIPNRLLLAAHAMGFLPSPLGVSVTELWARIDCLNGTIYQELFKVEVRRTF
;
A
#
# COMPACT_ATOMS: atom_id res chain seq x y z
N MET A 1 15.48 6.60 13.29
CA MET A 1 14.78 5.32 13.10
C MET A 1 14.14 5.33 11.71
N ILE A 2 14.14 4.21 10.99
CA ILE A 2 13.59 4.13 9.62
C ILE A 2 12.06 4.31 9.70
N GLU A 3 11.53 5.40 9.14
CA GLU A 3 10.08 5.65 8.93
C GLU A 3 9.15 5.17 10.07
N GLU A 4 9.50 5.47 11.32
CA GLU A 4 8.81 4.95 12.52
C GLU A 4 7.28 5.15 12.50
N ALA A 5 6.81 6.31 12.03
CA ALA A 5 5.38 6.58 11.89
C ALA A 5 4.67 5.62 10.93
N LEU A 6 5.31 5.24 9.81
CA LEU A 6 4.77 4.27 8.86
C LEU A 6 4.67 2.88 9.50
N LEU A 7 5.73 2.48 10.17
CA LEU A 7 5.87 1.15 10.79
C LEU A 7 4.88 0.97 11.93
N THR A 8 4.80 1.93 12.85
CA THR A 8 3.84 1.91 13.96
C THR A 8 2.40 1.86 13.45
N ARG A 9 2.09 2.60 12.37
CA ARG A 9 0.75 2.57 11.78
C ARG A 9 0.43 1.22 11.15
N ALA A 10 1.37 0.64 10.39
CA ALA A 10 1.19 -0.70 9.81
C ALA A 10 1.02 -1.77 10.89
N HIS A 11 1.82 -1.71 11.96
CA HIS A 11 1.73 -2.64 13.10
C HIS A 11 0.41 -2.55 13.86
N ALA A 12 -0.21 -1.36 13.91
CA ALA A 12 -1.54 -1.19 14.47
C ALA A 12 -2.66 -1.75 13.57
N LEU A 13 -2.42 -1.91 12.27
CA LEU A 13 -3.41 -2.39 11.29
C LEU A 13 -3.33 -3.90 11.03
N ASP A 14 -2.14 -4.48 11.10
CA ASP A 14 -1.88 -5.89 10.81
C ASP A 14 -1.11 -6.54 11.97
N THR A 15 -1.41 -7.81 12.22
CA THR A 15 -0.74 -8.64 13.22
C THR A 15 0.71 -8.93 12.89
N ARG A 16 1.06 -9.06 11.59
CA ARG A 16 2.42 -9.42 11.15
C ARG A 16 2.85 -8.67 9.88
N PRO A 17 2.88 -7.33 9.89
CA PRO A 17 3.33 -6.60 8.73
C PRO A 17 4.84 -6.80 8.53
N ILE A 18 5.24 -6.82 7.27
CA ILE A 18 6.63 -6.99 6.84
C ILE A 18 7.05 -5.69 6.17
N VAL A 19 8.25 -5.23 6.49
CA VAL A 19 8.89 -4.07 5.85
C VAL A 19 9.99 -4.52 4.92
N ARG A 20 10.13 -3.85 3.78
CA ARG A 20 11.25 -3.99 2.86
C ARG A 20 11.71 -2.64 2.37
N THR A 21 13.02 -2.45 2.31
CA THR A 21 13.63 -1.18 1.87
C THR A 21 14.32 -1.34 0.52
N ARG A 22 14.30 -0.26 -0.29
CA ARG A 22 15.06 -0.14 -1.53
C ARG A 22 15.50 1.31 -1.71
N GLY A 23 16.78 1.59 -1.48
CA GLY A 23 17.32 2.95 -1.48
C GLY A 23 16.59 3.80 -0.45
N ARG A 24 15.88 4.82 -0.90
CA ARG A 24 15.07 5.71 -0.04
C ARG A 24 13.65 5.21 0.21
N GLN A 25 13.20 4.17 -0.48
CA GLN A 25 11.82 3.70 -0.38
C GLN A 25 11.69 2.68 0.75
N VAL A 26 10.70 2.90 1.61
CA VAL A 26 10.31 1.98 2.70
C VAL A 26 8.94 1.45 2.38
N PHE A 27 8.86 0.18 1.99
CA PHE A 27 7.63 -0.52 1.68
C PHE A 27 7.18 -1.33 2.89
N VAL A 28 5.87 -1.37 3.14
CA VAL A 28 5.27 -2.19 4.19
C VAL A 28 4.02 -2.89 3.66
N THR A 29 3.81 -4.14 4.05
CA THR A 29 2.58 -4.88 3.74
C THR A 29 1.40 -4.31 4.53
N THR A 30 0.20 -4.44 3.97
CA THR A 30 -1.05 -4.03 4.62
C THR A 30 -2.03 -5.20 4.64
N PRO A 31 -3.05 -5.20 5.51
CA PRO A 31 -4.03 -6.28 5.56
C PRO A 31 -5.02 -6.27 4.37
N PHE A 32 -4.84 -5.35 3.41
CA PHE A 32 -5.68 -5.19 2.22
C PHE A 32 -5.03 -5.75 0.94
N ASP A 33 -3.99 -6.57 1.08
CA ASP A 33 -3.23 -7.14 -0.04
C ASP A 33 -2.67 -6.09 -1.01
N VAL A 34 -2.18 -4.98 -0.45
CA VAL A 34 -1.47 -3.90 -1.15
C VAL A 34 -0.25 -3.45 -0.32
N LEU A 35 0.70 -2.81 -0.96
CA LEU A 35 1.90 -2.27 -0.31
C LEU A 35 1.72 -0.78 -0.04
N ALA A 36 2.04 -0.33 1.16
CA ALA A 36 2.20 1.09 1.46
C ALA A 36 3.68 1.47 1.41
N CYS A 37 3.99 2.67 0.94
CA CYS A 37 5.35 3.13 0.79
C CYS A 37 5.50 4.58 1.26
N ARG A 38 6.63 4.87 1.91
CA ARG A 38 7.12 6.25 2.10
C ARG A 38 8.54 6.37 1.56
N THR A 39 8.88 7.59 1.16
CA THR A 39 10.23 7.93 0.72
C THR A 39 10.94 8.62 1.87
N SER A 40 11.98 7.97 2.39
CA SER A 40 12.83 8.53 3.42
C SER A 40 13.70 9.68 2.89
N LEU A 41 14.12 10.55 3.81
CA LEU A 41 15.04 11.65 3.51
C LEU A 41 16.45 11.16 3.19
N VAL A 42 16.82 9.98 3.69
CA VAL A 42 18.15 9.37 3.53
C VAL A 42 18.04 8.00 2.86
N ASP A 43 19.13 7.55 2.25
CA ASP A 43 19.23 6.18 1.76
C ASP A 43 19.27 5.19 2.91
N ILE A 44 18.56 4.08 2.75
CA ILE A 44 18.43 3.02 3.73
C ILE A 44 19.03 1.75 3.13
N PRO A 45 19.89 1.03 3.87
CA PRO A 45 20.37 -0.28 3.43
C PRO A 45 19.21 -1.21 3.09
N GLN A 46 19.38 -2.04 2.07
CA GLN A 46 18.38 -3.03 1.69
C GLN A 46 18.20 -4.03 2.84
N LEU A 47 16.98 -4.13 3.34
CA LEU A 47 16.59 -5.09 4.37
C LEU A 47 15.16 -5.57 4.13
N THR A 48 14.82 -6.72 4.70
CA THR A 48 13.46 -7.23 4.78
C THR A 48 13.25 -7.85 6.15
N ALA A 49 12.38 -7.24 6.95
CA ALA A 49 12.19 -7.62 8.34
C ALA A 49 10.71 -7.62 8.72
N THR A 50 10.38 -8.32 9.80
CA THR A 50 9.08 -8.07 10.45
C THR A 50 9.08 -6.67 11.04
N VAL A 51 7.95 -5.98 10.97
CA VAL A 51 7.85 -4.63 11.53
C VAL A 51 8.09 -4.64 13.04
N SER A 52 7.61 -5.66 13.76
CA SER A 52 7.83 -5.80 15.20
C SER A 52 9.32 -5.89 15.55
N SER A 53 10.09 -6.74 14.85
CA SER A 53 11.53 -6.86 15.14
C SER A 53 12.29 -5.58 14.85
N LEU A 54 11.87 -4.81 13.83
CA LEU A 54 12.48 -3.51 13.53
C LEU A 54 12.12 -2.41 14.55
N LEU A 55 10.90 -2.42 15.08
CA LEU A 55 10.45 -1.48 16.13
C LEU A 55 11.07 -1.79 17.49
N ASP A 56 11.27 -3.07 17.81
CA ASP A 56 11.89 -3.53 19.07
C ASP A 56 13.42 -3.39 19.06
N ALA A 57 14.02 -3.24 17.88
CA ALA A 57 15.47 -3.14 17.74
C ALA A 57 16.00 -1.81 18.31
N PRO A 58 17.04 -1.84 19.17
CA PRO A 58 17.65 -0.61 19.68
C PRO A 58 18.32 0.16 18.54
N SER A 59 18.24 1.50 18.59
CA SER A 59 18.76 2.40 17.55
C SER A 59 20.24 2.23 17.21
N THR A 60 21.04 1.62 18.08
CA THR A 60 22.48 1.40 17.93
C THR A 60 22.82 0.03 17.32
N SER A 61 21.84 -0.84 17.11
CA SER A 61 22.05 -2.18 16.56
C SER A 61 21.98 -2.21 15.03
N THR A 62 22.58 -3.23 14.44
CA THR A 62 22.35 -3.56 13.03
C THR A 62 20.87 -3.92 12.86
N PRO A 63 20.16 -3.29 11.91
CA PRO A 63 18.74 -3.56 11.74
C PRO A 63 18.50 -5.02 11.33
N PRO A 64 17.40 -5.64 11.79
CA PRO A 64 17.06 -7.02 11.45
C PRO A 64 16.83 -7.19 9.94
N ASN A 65 17.04 -8.41 9.47
CA ASN A 65 16.77 -8.85 8.10
C ASN A 65 16.25 -10.29 8.12
N ASP A 66 15.18 -10.51 8.90
CA ASP A 66 14.68 -11.81 9.34
C ASP A 66 13.46 -12.31 8.55
N ALA A 67 12.95 -11.53 7.59
CA ALA A 67 11.67 -11.80 6.91
C ALA A 67 11.79 -11.88 5.39
N ALA A 68 13.00 -12.03 4.83
CA ALA A 68 13.22 -12.08 3.39
C ALA A 68 12.33 -13.11 2.67
N LEU A 69 12.16 -14.31 3.25
CA LEU A 69 11.33 -15.39 2.70
C LEU A 69 9.82 -15.16 2.87
N LEU A 70 9.42 -14.21 3.72
CA LEU A 70 8.02 -13.91 4.01
C LEU A 70 7.46 -12.79 3.12
N TRP A 71 8.33 -12.06 2.41
CA TRP A 71 7.92 -10.92 1.58
C TRP A 71 7.02 -11.37 0.41
N PRO A 72 5.84 -10.75 0.23
CA PRO A 72 4.96 -11.09 -0.88
C PRO A 72 5.41 -10.45 -2.19
N GLY A 73 5.66 -11.28 -3.20
CA GLY A 73 5.82 -10.85 -4.59
C GLY A 73 7.02 -9.94 -4.85
N ALA A 74 6.94 -9.22 -5.99
CA ALA A 74 7.96 -8.28 -6.40
C ALA A 74 7.74 -6.89 -5.77
N LEU A 75 8.79 -6.07 -5.72
CA LEU A 75 8.62 -4.63 -5.46
C LEU A 75 8.14 -3.93 -6.74
N PRO A 76 7.35 -2.84 -6.62
CA PRO A 76 6.96 -2.05 -7.77
C PRO A 76 8.19 -1.49 -8.51
N PRO A 77 8.12 -1.29 -9.85
CA PRO A 77 9.20 -0.69 -10.60
C PRO A 77 9.47 0.74 -10.13
N GLU A 78 10.67 1.27 -10.39
CA GLU A 78 11.00 2.66 -10.01
C GLU A 78 10.43 3.69 -11.00
N LYS A 79 10.23 3.27 -12.26
CA LYS A 79 9.82 4.12 -13.39
C LYS A 79 8.76 3.41 -14.24
N GLY A 80 8.20 4.13 -15.22
CA GLY A 80 7.24 3.60 -16.17
C GLY A 80 5.77 3.78 -15.76
N PHE A 81 5.51 4.40 -14.61
CA PHE A 81 4.16 4.79 -14.20
C PHE A 81 3.66 5.97 -15.02
N GLU A 82 2.50 5.79 -15.65
CA GLU A 82 1.80 6.85 -16.37
C GLU A 82 0.61 7.32 -15.54
N LEU A 83 0.55 8.62 -15.28
CA LEU A 83 -0.60 9.23 -14.60
C LEU A 83 -1.83 9.08 -15.48
N ARG A 84 -2.82 8.33 -14.98
CA ARG A 84 -4.11 8.13 -15.64
C ARG A 84 -5.17 9.05 -15.09
N ASP A 85 -5.08 9.37 -13.80
CA ASP A 85 -6.10 10.19 -13.16
C ASP A 85 -5.67 10.94 -11.90
N MET A 86 -6.50 11.91 -11.51
CA MET A 86 -6.44 12.63 -10.25
C MET A 86 -7.81 12.64 -9.57
N ILE A 87 -7.89 12.05 -8.39
CA ILE A 87 -9.10 12.01 -7.58
C ILE A 87 -9.11 13.23 -6.65
N PRO A 88 -10.18 14.04 -6.64
CA PRO A 88 -10.36 15.11 -5.68
C PRO A 88 -10.37 14.59 -4.23
N VAL A 89 -9.84 15.39 -3.31
CA VAL A 89 -9.73 15.05 -1.88
C VAL A 89 -11.08 14.64 -1.28
N GLY A 90 -12.13 15.42 -1.56
CA GLY A 90 -13.46 15.21 -1.00
C GLY A 90 -14.05 13.86 -1.42
N ASP A 91 -13.92 13.51 -2.70
CA ASP A 91 -14.43 12.25 -3.24
C ASP A 91 -13.67 11.06 -2.65
N ALA A 92 -12.34 11.15 -2.60
CA ALA A 92 -11.50 10.11 -2.01
C ALA A 92 -11.82 9.85 -0.53
N LEU A 93 -11.97 10.92 0.26
CA LEU A 93 -12.26 10.80 1.69
C LEU A 93 -13.68 10.27 1.94
N ASN A 94 -14.70 10.87 1.31
CA ASN A 94 -16.09 10.45 1.47
C ASN A 94 -16.27 8.98 1.10
N LEU A 95 -15.63 8.55 0.01
CA LEU A 95 -15.72 7.17 -0.44
C LEU A 95 -14.98 6.21 0.50
N ALA A 96 -13.77 6.55 0.94
CA ALA A 96 -13.04 5.74 1.90
C ALA A 96 -13.81 5.58 3.22
N GLU A 97 -14.45 6.66 3.70
CA GLU A 97 -15.31 6.62 4.89
C GLU A 97 -16.54 5.75 4.67
N ALA A 98 -17.23 5.89 3.53
CA ALA A 98 -18.37 5.05 3.19
C ALA A 98 -18.01 3.56 3.13
N ILE A 99 -16.89 3.20 2.51
CA ILE A 99 -16.40 1.81 2.48
C ILE A 99 -16.04 1.35 3.89
N ARG A 100 -15.36 2.20 4.70
CA ARG A 100 -14.99 1.89 6.08
C ARG A 100 -16.21 1.60 6.96
N GLU A 101 -17.28 2.37 6.83
CA GLU A 101 -18.52 2.12 7.56
C GLU A 101 -19.16 0.78 7.14
N ASN A 102 -19.12 0.42 5.86
CA ASN A 102 -19.65 -0.86 5.36
C ASN A 102 -18.89 -2.09 5.89
N ILE A 103 -17.62 -1.94 6.27
CA ILE A 103 -16.79 -3.02 6.82
C ILE A 103 -16.68 -2.99 8.34
N ARG A 104 -17.33 -2.03 9.00
CA ARG A 104 -17.24 -1.86 10.45
C ARG A 104 -17.73 -3.11 11.16
N GLY A 105 -16.91 -3.62 12.09
CA GLY A 105 -17.24 -4.80 12.89
C GLY A 105 -16.96 -6.13 12.21
N LEU A 106 -16.52 -6.13 10.95
CA LEU A 106 -16.01 -7.34 10.31
C LEU A 106 -14.63 -7.68 10.86
N SER A 107 -14.42 -8.94 11.23
CA SER A 107 -13.10 -9.44 11.66
C SER A 107 -12.09 -9.48 10.51
N LYS A 108 -12.58 -9.67 9.27
CA LYS A 108 -11.80 -9.61 8.03
C LYS A 108 -12.65 -9.04 6.90
N VAL A 109 -12.07 -8.15 6.11
CA VAL A 109 -12.74 -7.59 4.92
C VAL A 109 -12.78 -8.67 3.82
N PRO A 110 -13.96 -8.96 3.22
CA PRO A 110 -14.06 -9.90 2.12
C PRO A 110 -13.25 -9.45 0.89
N ALA A 111 -12.50 -10.37 0.28
CA ALA A 111 -11.69 -10.08 -0.91
C ALA A 111 -12.52 -9.47 -2.06
N GLN A 112 -13.75 -9.95 -2.26
CA GLN A 112 -14.65 -9.41 -3.28
C GLN A 112 -14.95 -7.92 -3.06
N LEU A 113 -15.11 -7.48 -1.81
CA LEU A 113 -15.34 -6.07 -1.50
C LEU A 113 -14.06 -5.24 -1.71
N LEU A 114 -12.89 -5.82 -1.43
CA LEU A 114 -11.59 -5.19 -1.71
C LEU A 114 -11.35 -4.97 -3.20
N ASP A 115 -11.80 -5.91 -4.04
CA ASP A 115 -11.66 -5.89 -5.50
C ASP A 115 -12.74 -5.09 -6.23
N GLN A 116 -13.83 -4.74 -5.53
CA GLN A 116 -14.85 -3.88 -6.11
C GLN A 116 -14.29 -2.50 -6.44
N GLU A 117 -14.54 -2.06 -7.67
CA GLU A 117 -14.22 -0.72 -8.16
C GLU A 117 -15.37 0.24 -7.82
N SER A 118 -15.29 0.92 -6.68
CA SER A 118 -16.33 1.88 -6.27
C SER A 118 -16.15 3.26 -6.90
N LEU A 119 -14.92 3.60 -7.28
CA LEU A 119 -14.59 4.83 -7.98
C LEU A 119 -14.19 4.52 -9.41
N LYS A 120 -14.78 5.23 -10.37
CA LYS A 120 -14.29 5.27 -11.75
C LYS A 120 -13.88 6.69 -12.07
N VAL A 121 -12.61 6.89 -12.38
CA VAL A 121 -12.12 8.19 -12.85
C VAL A 121 -11.48 7.94 -14.22
N SER A 122 -11.82 8.77 -15.21
CA SER A 122 -11.37 8.66 -16.61
C SER A 122 -11.43 7.24 -17.18
N GLY A 123 -12.49 6.49 -16.86
CA GLY A 123 -12.73 5.13 -17.34
C GLY A 123 -11.94 4.03 -16.63
N HIS A 124 -11.09 4.37 -15.66
CA HIS A 124 -10.33 3.42 -14.85
C HIS A 124 -11.00 3.22 -13.50
N GLY A 125 -11.32 1.98 -13.17
CA GLY A 125 -11.84 1.63 -11.86
C GLY A 125 -10.72 1.53 -10.83
N ILE A 126 -10.97 2.08 -9.65
CA ILE A 126 -10.05 2.03 -8.52
C ILE A 126 -10.59 1.02 -7.51
N PRO A 127 -9.87 -0.10 -7.29
CA PRO A 127 -10.25 -1.07 -6.29
C PRO A 127 -10.33 -0.46 -4.90
N ASN A 128 -11.35 -0.85 -4.14
CA ASN A 128 -11.55 -0.42 -2.75
C ASN A 128 -10.33 -0.65 -1.87
N ARG A 129 -9.54 -1.71 -2.13
CA ARG A 129 -8.31 -2.00 -1.37
C ARG A 129 -7.31 -0.85 -1.39
N LEU A 130 -7.17 -0.14 -2.50
CA LEU A 130 -6.23 0.99 -2.59
C LEU A 130 -6.70 2.16 -1.72
N LEU A 131 -7.99 2.49 -1.78
CA LEU A 131 -8.60 3.57 -0.99
C LEU A 131 -8.61 3.25 0.51
N LEU A 132 -8.99 2.02 0.87
CA LEU A 132 -8.98 1.55 2.26
C LEU A 132 -7.58 1.56 2.83
N ALA A 133 -6.58 1.10 2.08
CA ALA A 133 -5.19 1.16 2.53
C ALA A 133 -4.70 2.60 2.69
N ALA A 134 -4.95 3.49 1.72
CA ALA A 134 -4.56 4.89 1.83
C ALA A 134 -5.19 5.58 3.05
N HIS A 135 -6.48 5.33 3.29
CA HIS A 135 -7.19 5.86 4.46
C HIS A 135 -6.65 5.27 5.77
N ALA A 136 -6.55 3.94 5.86
CA ALA A 136 -6.08 3.23 7.04
C ALA A 136 -4.64 3.64 7.39
N MET A 137 -3.77 3.83 6.40
CA MET A 137 -2.39 4.29 6.59
C MET A 137 -2.27 5.79 6.92
N GLY A 138 -3.36 6.56 6.89
CA GLY A 138 -3.33 7.99 7.19
C GLY A 138 -2.71 8.84 6.08
N PHE A 139 -2.80 8.37 4.83
CA PHE A 139 -2.27 9.09 3.67
C PHE A 139 -3.23 10.15 3.11
N LEU A 140 -4.50 10.12 3.52
CA LEU A 140 -5.52 11.14 3.28
C LEU A 140 -5.53 12.21 4.40
N PRO A 141 -6.03 13.45 4.16
CA PRO A 141 -6.71 13.93 2.97
C PRO A 141 -5.77 14.67 1.99
N SER A 142 -5.51 14.08 0.83
CA SER A 142 -4.83 14.73 -0.30
C SER A 142 -5.48 14.28 -1.61
N PRO A 143 -5.33 15.06 -2.71
CA PRO A 143 -5.67 14.52 -4.02
C PRO A 143 -4.90 13.23 -4.24
N LEU A 144 -5.54 12.27 -4.90
CA LEU A 144 -4.94 10.97 -5.17
C LEU A 144 -4.53 10.92 -6.64
N GLY A 145 -3.24 10.86 -6.91
CA GLY A 145 -2.72 10.64 -8.27
C GLY A 145 -2.74 9.15 -8.59
N VAL A 146 -3.56 8.71 -9.54
CA VAL A 146 -3.62 7.32 -9.98
C VAL A 146 -2.68 7.14 -11.17
N SER A 147 -1.65 6.34 -10.99
CA SER A 147 -0.74 5.98 -12.07
C SER A 147 -0.66 4.46 -12.24
N VAL A 148 -0.48 4.01 -13.49
CA VAL A 148 -0.41 2.57 -13.80
C VAL A 148 0.78 2.24 -14.68
N THR A 149 1.19 0.97 -14.61
CA THR A 149 2.08 0.29 -15.57
C THR A 149 1.35 -0.96 -16.10
N GLU A 150 2.02 -1.81 -16.87
CA GLU A 150 1.43 -3.09 -17.31
C GLU A 150 1.03 -4.03 -16.15
N LEU A 151 1.72 -3.96 -15.01
CA LEU A 151 1.58 -4.92 -13.90
C LEU A 151 1.33 -4.26 -12.55
N TRP A 152 1.27 -2.93 -12.48
CA TRP A 152 1.14 -2.20 -11.23
C TRP A 152 0.21 -1.02 -11.34
N ALA A 153 -0.63 -0.84 -10.34
CA ALA A 153 -1.29 0.42 -10.06
C ALA A 153 -0.62 1.06 -8.84
N ARG A 154 -0.54 2.38 -8.82
CA ARG A 154 -0.17 3.14 -7.64
C ARG A 154 -1.08 4.32 -7.43
N ILE A 155 -1.31 4.64 -6.16
CA ILE A 155 -1.97 5.86 -5.72
C ILE A 155 -0.97 6.70 -4.96
N ASP A 156 -0.60 7.82 -5.54
CA ASP A 156 0.27 8.82 -4.93
C ASP A 156 -0.57 9.77 -4.06
N CYS A 157 -0.24 9.81 -2.76
CA CYS A 157 -0.84 10.69 -1.76
C CYS A 157 0.22 11.64 -1.19
N LEU A 158 -0.20 12.62 -0.37
CA LEU A 158 0.74 13.57 0.25
C LEU A 158 1.76 12.88 1.18
N ASN A 159 1.30 11.94 2.00
CA ASN A 159 2.14 11.33 3.05
C ASN A 159 2.78 10.00 2.64
N GLY A 160 2.48 9.48 1.45
CA GLY A 160 3.00 8.21 0.95
C GLY A 160 2.29 7.73 -0.32
N THR A 161 2.68 6.56 -0.80
CA THR A 161 2.12 5.93 -2.00
C THR A 161 1.62 4.54 -1.66
N ILE A 162 0.46 4.15 -2.19
CA ILE A 162 -0.03 2.77 -2.14
C ILE A 162 0.23 2.11 -3.49
N TYR A 163 0.71 0.87 -3.49
CA TYR A 163 0.98 0.08 -4.68
C TYR A 163 0.17 -1.21 -4.65
N GLN A 164 -0.40 -1.56 -5.80
CA GLN A 164 -1.05 -2.84 -6.02
C GLN A 164 -0.43 -3.50 -7.26
N GLU A 165 -0.06 -4.77 -7.11
CA GLU A 165 0.26 -5.61 -8.25
C GLU A 165 -1.04 -5.98 -8.97
N LEU A 166 -1.14 -5.59 -10.24
CA LEU A 166 -2.24 -5.93 -11.13
C LEU A 166 -1.96 -7.31 -11.70
N PHE A 167 -2.56 -8.35 -11.10
CA PHE A 167 -2.51 -9.68 -11.70
C PHE A 167 -3.14 -9.62 -13.09
N LYS A 168 -2.38 -10.02 -14.11
CA LYS A 168 -2.88 -10.18 -15.48
C LYS A 168 -3.79 -11.40 -15.54
N VAL A 169 -5.03 -11.30 -15.08
CA VAL A 169 -6.06 -12.28 -15.42
C VAL A 169 -6.67 -11.86 -16.74
N GLU A 170 -6.10 -12.34 -17.84
CA GLU A 170 -6.88 -12.63 -19.04
C GLU A 170 -6.13 -13.60 -19.98
N VAL A 171 -6.45 -14.88 -19.83
CA VAL A 171 -6.81 -15.66 -21.03
C VAL A 171 -8.18 -16.24 -20.75
N ARG A 172 -9.24 -15.50 -21.10
CA ARG A 172 -10.49 -16.14 -21.51
C ARG A 172 -10.16 -17.00 -22.73
N ARG A 173 -9.80 -18.27 -22.51
CA ARG A 173 -9.89 -19.27 -23.57
C ARG A 173 -11.37 -19.59 -23.71
N THR A 174 -11.99 -18.94 -24.68
CA THR A 174 -13.18 -19.46 -25.33
C THR A 174 -12.85 -20.87 -25.83
N PHE A 175 -13.54 -21.87 -25.31
CA PHE A 175 -13.78 -23.14 -25.97
C PHE A 175 -15.27 -23.45 -25.82
#